data_AF-A0A150A677-F1
#
_entry.id   AF-A0A150A677-F1
#
_cell.length_a   1.000
_cell.length_b   1.000
_cell.length_c   1.000
_cell.angle_alpha   90.00
_cell.angle_beta   90.00
_cell.angle_gamma   90.00
#
_symmetry.space_group_name_H-M   'P 1'
#
loop_
_entity.id
_entity.type
_entity.pdbx_description
1 polymer ?
#
loop_
_entity_poly.entity_id
_entity_poly.type
_entity_poly.pdbx_seq_one_letter_code
_entity_poly.pdbx_strand_id
1 'polypeptide(L)'
;MEGSRPVSLQSEPHFEDTDERLCICEECMSWPSPVPGMTVSGMTMRDKFTSHTEDPNELCGCFQCMCDPEHYRRRDLFAFCAGMEQGRTENPPTWVDTIDPSTAIWVPSSMTDEEAEAELNRIHPLPPELEDKTEKITASKDETEMSGTFTTNTEPSERLSSQHTGQARWAYILAEKHPDEIMYVADYGWHRYDGTRWVEDLDGAVATRLVLQLLRTRRSQENVDQDTLREIISCERASGINGVLSIASKLPQLHRTVADLDADPNLLNTANGTVDLLTGEFRPHDPADRITKVTRAACDPDATSKTWTKFLASSLPDAEVRGFLQRYLGYALSGRVTEHVLCILFGEGRNGKGVFYEALTYALGSYADAAVPELFLENKGMHKTFEMSLRGLRLVTVSETGQGAQLAAATVKRLVGGDRITANLMRRNPVTFTPSHSPLLVTNHLPKVRGDDPALWARLRVVPFDVVIPEADRVKDLPQRLEIDADAVLAWMLAGRRDYLDRGDLAAPEAVKVATAGYRRAQDAIEQFLEQVTEKDPSGKAEFPVLYQRWTAWADRNDFPPLAKGEFKKALESREIAVRKGTGGKNFVYGYTITGPKLKVSVDGQ
;
A
#
# COMPACT_ATOMS: atom_id res chain seq x y z
N MET A 1 9.20 -69.17 24.54
CA MET A 1 7.74 -69.37 24.55
C MET A 1 7.16 -68.10 23.94
N GLU A 2 6.98 -68.01 22.62
CA GLU A 2 5.83 -68.60 21.88
C GLU A 2 4.54 -68.42 22.68
N GLY A 3 3.46 -67.81 22.21
CA GLY A 3 2.94 -67.38 20.92
C GLY A 3 1.52 -66.89 21.26
N SER A 4 0.85 -66.03 20.50
CA SER A 4 0.06 -66.48 19.35
C SER A 4 -0.84 -65.31 18.92
N ARG A 5 -0.89 -65.08 17.60
CA ARG A 5 -2.05 -64.47 16.94
C ARG A 5 -3.08 -65.57 16.66
N PRO A 6 -4.35 -65.20 16.42
CA PRO A 6 -4.91 -65.55 15.12
C PRO A 6 -5.64 -64.38 14.42
N VAL A 7 -5.85 -64.60 13.13
CA VAL A 7 -6.43 -63.72 12.10
C VAL A 7 -7.78 -64.30 11.64
N SER A 8 -8.62 -63.46 11.01
CA SER A 8 -9.73 -63.77 10.07
C SER A 8 -11.13 -63.94 10.71
N LEU A 9 -12.29 -63.52 10.14
CA LEU A 9 -12.66 -63.03 8.80
C LEU A 9 -14.05 -62.33 8.83
N GLN A 10 -14.21 -61.27 8.03
CA GLN A 10 -15.40 -60.77 7.29
C GLN A 10 -16.77 -60.49 7.94
N SER A 11 -17.19 -59.21 7.86
CA SER A 11 -18.34 -58.77 7.04
C SER A 11 -18.37 -57.23 6.93
N GLU A 12 -18.33 -56.71 5.70
CA GLU A 12 -18.65 -55.32 5.36
C GLU A 12 -20.17 -55.13 5.25
N PRO A 13 -20.67 -53.88 5.34
CA PRO A 13 -20.96 -53.19 4.09
C PRO A 13 -20.52 -51.71 4.02
N HIS A 14 -20.30 -51.29 2.78
CA HIS A 14 -20.09 -49.95 2.24
C HIS A 14 -20.89 -48.81 2.89
N PHE A 15 -20.23 -47.66 3.05
CA PHE A 15 -20.78 -46.33 2.75
C PHE A 15 -19.64 -45.40 2.30
N GLU A 16 -19.71 -44.97 1.05
CA GLU A 16 -19.09 -43.73 0.56
C GLU A 16 -19.95 -42.57 1.07
N ASP A 17 -19.33 -41.50 1.60
CA ASP A 17 -19.84 -40.16 1.36
C ASP A 17 -18.79 -39.07 1.64
N THR A 18 -18.90 -38.04 0.82
CA THR A 18 -18.04 -36.87 0.67
C THR A 18 -18.30 -35.81 1.73
N ASP A 19 -17.26 -35.40 2.48
CA ASP A 19 -17.32 -34.26 3.39
C ASP A 19 -17.04 -32.94 2.62
N GLU A 20 -18.11 -32.24 2.25
CA GLU A 20 -18.10 -30.80 2.00
C GLU A 20 -18.01 -30.05 3.34
N ARG A 21 -16.91 -29.30 3.53
CA ARG A 21 -16.74 -28.40 4.68
C ARG A 21 -17.51 -27.09 4.45
N LEU A 22 -18.54 -26.87 5.27
CA LEU A 22 -19.12 -25.53 5.48
C LEU A 22 -18.10 -24.62 6.17
N CYS A 23 -17.71 -23.53 5.50
CA CYS A 23 -17.09 -22.36 6.13
C CYS A 23 -18.19 -21.47 6.73
N ILE A 24 -18.21 -21.33 8.06
CA ILE A 24 -19.00 -20.31 8.75
C ILE A 24 -18.09 -19.09 8.94
N CYS A 25 -18.50 -17.97 8.33
CA CYS A 25 -17.86 -16.67 8.40
C CYS A 25 -18.18 -15.94 9.71
N GLU A 26 -17.20 -15.21 10.23
CA GLU A 26 -17.10 -14.61 11.57
C GLU A 26 -17.78 -13.23 11.68
N GLU A 27 -18.98 -13.05 11.12
CA GLU A 27 -19.73 -11.77 11.17
C GLU A 27 -21.00 -11.79 12.06
N CYS A 28 -21.29 -12.90 12.74
CA CYS A 28 -22.51 -13.04 13.56
C CYS A 28 -22.30 -13.00 15.09
N MET A 29 -21.20 -12.45 15.61
CA MET A 29 -20.89 -12.48 17.05
C MET A 29 -20.70 -11.12 17.76
N SER A 30 -21.46 -10.08 17.38
CA SER A 30 -21.41 -8.82 18.16
C SER A 30 -22.71 -8.00 18.17
N TRP A 31 -23.79 -8.49 18.80
CA TRP A 31 -24.85 -7.60 19.32
C TRP A 31 -25.24 -7.99 20.77
N PRO A 32 -25.50 -7.01 21.67
CA PRO A 32 -25.72 -7.25 23.08
C PRO A 32 -27.13 -7.79 23.40
N SER A 33 -27.22 -8.42 24.58
CA SER A 33 -28.36 -9.14 25.17
C SER A 33 -29.76 -8.49 25.09
N PRO A 34 -30.84 -9.30 25.18
CA PRO A 34 -32.19 -8.92 24.76
C PRO A 34 -33.01 -8.17 25.82
N VAL A 35 -33.88 -7.27 25.35
CA VAL A 35 -35.02 -6.74 26.11
C VAL A 35 -36.13 -7.82 26.15
N PRO A 36 -36.69 -8.17 27.33
CA PRO A 36 -37.67 -9.24 27.45
C PRO A 36 -39.10 -8.76 27.15
N GLY A 37 -39.82 -9.51 26.31
CA GLY A 37 -41.28 -9.44 26.24
C GLY A 37 -41.86 -9.25 24.84
N MET A 38 -41.77 -10.27 23.99
CA MET A 38 -42.76 -10.49 22.92
C MET A 38 -42.75 -11.96 22.50
N THR A 39 -43.83 -12.66 22.81
CA THR A 39 -44.09 -14.04 22.39
C THR A 39 -44.64 -14.06 20.96
N VAL A 40 -43.96 -14.74 20.04
CA VAL A 40 -44.52 -15.10 18.72
C VAL A 40 -44.81 -16.60 18.73
N SER A 41 -46.08 -16.93 18.54
CA SER A 41 -46.55 -18.30 18.42
C SER A 41 -46.37 -18.83 17.00
N GLY A 42 -45.89 -20.05 16.87
CA GLY A 42 -46.46 -21.00 15.92
C GLY A 42 -45.66 -21.30 14.65
N MET A 43 -45.10 -22.51 14.68
CA MET A 43 -44.90 -23.46 13.57
C MET A 43 -43.50 -23.60 12.96
N THR A 44 -43.11 -24.88 13.00
CA THR A 44 -41.83 -25.51 12.71
C THR A 44 -41.75 -26.02 11.28
N MET A 45 -40.53 -25.98 10.72
CA MET A 45 -40.14 -26.65 9.47
C MET A 45 -40.40 -28.17 9.50
N ARG A 46 -41.32 -28.63 8.65
CA ARG A 46 -41.26 -29.91 7.91
C ARG A 46 -42.41 -29.94 6.92
N ASP A 47 -42.17 -30.56 5.77
CA ASP A 47 -43.13 -30.95 4.71
C ASP A 47 -43.27 -30.00 3.51
N LYS A 48 -42.36 -30.14 2.52
CA LYS A 48 -42.62 -30.89 1.26
C LYS A 48 -41.67 -30.45 0.13
N PHE A 49 -40.76 -31.35 -0.23
CA PHE A 49 -40.31 -31.53 -1.61
C PHE A 49 -40.60 -32.98 -2.00
N THR A 50 -41.30 -33.20 -3.11
CA THR A 50 -41.08 -34.25 -4.13
C THR A 50 -42.27 -34.33 -5.09
N SER A 51 -42.04 -33.99 -6.37
CA SER A 51 -42.52 -34.76 -7.51
C SER A 51 -41.80 -34.32 -8.80
N HIS A 52 -41.31 -35.32 -9.52
CA HIS A 52 -40.44 -35.28 -10.71
C HIS A 52 -41.01 -34.58 -11.95
N THR A 53 -40.11 -33.94 -12.70
CA THR A 53 -40.06 -34.01 -14.17
C THR A 53 -38.59 -33.99 -14.63
N GLU A 54 -38.25 -34.93 -15.52
CA GLU A 54 -36.96 -35.11 -16.18
C GLU A 54 -36.84 -34.15 -17.38
N ASP A 55 -36.06 -33.08 -17.23
CA ASP A 55 -35.44 -32.30 -18.31
C ASP A 55 -34.27 -31.49 -17.69
N PRO A 56 -33.02 -31.48 -18.21
CA PRO A 56 -31.94 -30.69 -17.63
C PRO A 56 -32.09 -29.17 -17.82
N ASN A 57 -33.17 -28.70 -18.45
CA ASN A 57 -33.44 -27.29 -18.69
C ASN A 57 -34.84 -26.89 -18.20
N GLU A 58 -35.07 -26.83 -16.88
CA GLU A 58 -36.18 -26.09 -16.22
C GLU A 58 -36.08 -26.39 -14.70
N LEU A 59 -35.56 -25.51 -13.82
CA LEU A 59 -36.18 -24.29 -13.31
C LEU A 59 -35.18 -23.49 -12.46
N CYS A 60 -35.01 -22.20 -12.77
CA CYS A 60 -35.06 -21.05 -11.86
C CYS A 60 -34.91 -19.82 -12.77
N GLY A 61 -35.92 -18.96 -12.99
CA GLY A 61 -36.76 -18.34 -11.98
C GLY A 61 -36.26 -16.92 -11.71
N CYS A 62 -36.50 -16.02 -12.67
CA CYS A 62 -36.58 -14.56 -12.50
C CYS A 62 -35.31 -13.80 -12.08
N PHE A 63 -34.46 -13.45 -13.05
CA PHE A 63 -33.80 -12.13 -13.10
C PHE A 63 -33.38 -11.79 -14.54
N GLN A 64 -34.34 -11.77 -15.47
CA GLN A 64 -34.09 -11.29 -16.83
C GLN A 64 -35.37 -10.74 -17.45
N CYS A 65 -35.73 -9.53 -17.05
CA CYS A 65 -36.47 -8.57 -17.86
C CYS A 65 -36.40 -7.24 -17.10
N MET A 66 -35.48 -6.36 -17.49
CA MET A 66 -35.63 -4.89 -17.47
C MET A 66 -34.36 -4.29 -18.10
N CYS A 67 -34.25 -4.46 -19.42
CA CYS A 67 -33.52 -3.51 -20.27
C CYS A 67 -34.54 -2.46 -20.72
N ASP A 68 -34.60 -1.30 -20.04
CA ASP A 68 -35.02 -0.03 -20.65
C ASP A 68 -34.74 1.15 -19.69
N PRO A 69 -33.79 2.06 -19.97
CA PRO A 69 -33.61 3.29 -19.18
C PRO A 69 -34.60 4.41 -19.51
N GLU A 70 -35.47 4.27 -20.52
CA GLU A 70 -36.33 5.38 -20.98
C GLU A 70 -37.75 5.41 -20.39
N HIS A 71 -38.10 4.57 -19.41
CA HIS A 71 -39.48 4.52 -18.88
C HIS A 71 -39.71 4.78 -17.38
N TYR A 72 -38.69 5.08 -16.58
CA TYR A 72 -38.90 5.48 -15.17
C TYR A 72 -38.99 7.01 -15.03
N ARG A 73 -40.15 7.60 -15.38
CA ARG A 73 -40.51 8.97 -14.98
C ARG A 73 -41.11 8.97 -13.58
N ARG A 74 -40.46 9.65 -12.62
CA ARG A 74 -40.95 10.45 -11.45
C ARG A 74 -42.16 9.98 -10.59
N ARG A 75 -42.85 8.89 -10.91
CA ARG A 75 -44.10 8.48 -10.25
C ARG A 75 -43.86 7.40 -9.19
N ASP A 76 -42.79 6.62 -9.32
CA ASP A 76 -42.48 5.52 -8.39
C ASP A 76 -41.71 5.96 -7.14
N LEU A 77 -41.15 7.18 -7.11
CA LEU A 77 -40.63 7.78 -5.89
C LEU A 77 -41.78 8.14 -4.91
N PHE A 78 -42.97 8.44 -5.42
CA PHE A 78 -44.15 8.76 -4.60
C PHE A 78 -44.79 7.52 -3.96
N ALA A 79 -44.74 6.36 -4.64
CA ALA A 79 -45.32 5.12 -4.12
C ALA A 79 -44.45 4.47 -3.02
N PHE A 80 -43.14 4.70 -3.02
CA PHE A 80 -42.23 4.14 -2.02
C PHE A 80 -42.34 4.86 -0.67
N CYS A 81 -42.45 6.20 -0.68
CA CYS A 81 -42.61 6.98 0.55
C CYS A 81 -43.96 6.75 1.24
N ALA A 82 -45.04 6.50 0.49
CA ALA A 82 -46.35 6.18 1.05
C ALA A 82 -46.40 4.77 1.71
N GLY A 83 -45.54 3.84 1.27
CA GLY A 83 -45.43 2.49 1.84
C GLY A 83 -44.72 2.44 3.20
N MET A 84 -43.81 3.38 3.46
CA MET A 84 -43.14 3.50 4.76
C MET A 84 -44.05 4.07 5.85
N GLU A 85 -44.97 4.99 5.52
CA GLU A 85 -45.98 5.46 6.48
C GLU A 85 -46.99 4.38 6.90
N GLN A 86 -47.10 3.28 6.15
CA GLN A 86 -48.00 2.16 6.46
C GLN A 86 -47.28 0.88 6.94
N GLY A 87 -45.98 0.94 7.21
CA GLY A 87 -45.24 -0.16 7.83
C GLY A 87 -45.17 -1.46 7.03
N ARG A 88 -45.06 -1.39 5.69
CA ARG A 88 -45.00 -2.58 4.82
C ARG A 88 -43.76 -2.65 3.92
N THR A 89 -42.54 -2.63 4.47
CA THR A 89 -41.32 -3.11 3.76
C THR A 89 -40.21 -3.42 4.77
N GLU A 90 -39.68 -4.66 4.80
CA GLU A 90 -38.60 -5.09 5.71
C GLU A 90 -37.18 -5.09 5.10
N ASN A 91 -36.94 -4.47 3.92
CA ASN A 91 -35.57 -4.29 3.40
C ASN A 91 -35.49 -3.20 2.31
N PRO A 92 -34.72 -2.11 2.50
CA PRO A 92 -34.45 -1.14 1.43
C PRO A 92 -33.29 -1.59 0.52
N PRO A 93 -33.26 -1.16 -0.76
CA PRO A 93 -32.15 -1.46 -1.69
C PRO A 93 -30.88 -0.63 -1.39
N THR A 94 -29.71 -1.21 -1.69
CA THR A 94 -28.34 -0.81 -1.28
C THR A 94 -27.79 0.52 -1.83
N TRP A 95 -28.59 1.36 -2.48
CA TRP A 95 -28.15 2.67 -2.99
C TRP A 95 -28.64 3.86 -2.15
N VAL A 96 -29.43 3.60 -1.10
CA VAL A 96 -29.99 4.65 -0.22
C VAL A 96 -28.96 5.22 0.77
N ASP A 97 -27.80 4.59 0.95
CA ASP A 97 -26.73 5.06 1.86
C ASP A 97 -25.88 6.22 1.33
N THR A 98 -26.23 6.83 0.18
CA THR A 98 -25.43 7.89 -0.47
C THR A 98 -26.05 9.30 -0.43
N ILE A 99 -27.15 9.50 0.30
CA ILE A 99 -27.77 10.84 0.43
C ILE A 99 -27.42 11.43 1.80
N ASP A 100 -26.72 12.57 1.81
CA ASP A 100 -26.44 13.36 3.02
C ASP A 100 -27.77 13.90 3.59
N PRO A 101 -28.19 13.51 4.80
CA PRO A 101 -29.45 13.97 5.41
C PRO A 101 -29.54 15.49 5.58
N SER A 102 -28.40 16.19 5.59
CA SER A 102 -28.35 17.66 5.70
C SER A 102 -28.72 18.38 4.39
N THR A 103 -28.82 17.65 3.28
CA THR A 103 -29.23 18.17 1.95
C THR A 103 -30.67 17.86 1.58
N ALA A 104 -31.40 17.12 2.42
CA ALA A 104 -32.79 16.74 2.17
C ALA A 104 -33.76 17.87 2.56
N ILE A 105 -34.50 18.40 1.58
CA ILE A 105 -35.56 19.39 1.81
C ILE A 105 -36.88 18.65 2.00
N TRP A 106 -37.56 18.90 3.12
CA TRP A 106 -38.86 18.32 3.41
C TRP A 106 -39.97 19.18 2.81
N VAL A 107 -40.64 18.68 1.76
CA VAL A 107 -41.73 19.39 1.10
C VAL A 107 -43.07 18.76 1.51
N PRO A 108 -44.04 19.52 2.06
CA PRO A 108 -45.34 18.98 2.45
C PRO A 108 -46.09 18.39 1.25
N SER A 109 -46.82 17.30 1.45
CA SER A 109 -47.60 16.60 0.41
C SER A 109 -48.77 17.42 -0.17
N SER A 110 -49.06 18.59 0.39
CA SER A 110 -50.06 19.55 -0.08
C SER A 110 -49.50 20.63 -1.01
N MET A 111 -48.18 20.68 -1.21
CA MET A 111 -47.50 21.69 -2.03
C MET A 111 -47.52 21.28 -3.50
N THR A 112 -47.82 22.21 -4.39
CA THR A 112 -47.80 22.01 -5.84
C THR A 112 -46.36 22.04 -6.39
N ASP A 113 -46.14 21.46 -7.57
CA ASP A 113 -44.81 21.43 -8.20
C ASP A 113 -44.22 22.84 -8.42
N GLU A 114 -45.07 23.83 -8.75
CA GLU A 114 -44.66 25.24 -8.90
C GLU A 114 -44.25 25.89 -7.56
N GLU A 115 -44.88 25.52 -6.45
CA GLU A 115 -44.53 26.02 -5.12
C GLU A 115 -43.23 25.39 -4.60
N ALA A 116 -43.00 24.11 -4.91
CA ALA A 116 -41.75 23.41 -4.56
C ALA A 116 -40.55 23.99 -5.32
N GLU A 117 -40.72 24.31 -6.61
CA GLU A 117 -39.68 24.92 -7.45
C GLU A 117 -39.37 26.37 -7.03
N ALA A 118 -40.39 27.13 -6.58
CA ALA A 118 -40.20 28.46 -6.02
C ALA A 118 -39.39 28.45 -4.71
N GLU A 119 -39.64 27.51 -3.80
CA GLU A 119 -38.90 27.41 -2.54
C GLU A 119 -37.47 26.88 -2.76
N LEU A 120 -37.25 26.01 -3.75
CA LEU A 120 -35.92 25.56 -4.16
C LEU A 120 -35.06 26.73 -4.66
N ASN A 121 -35.62 27.57 -5.52
CA ASN A 121 -34.96 28.78 -6.04
C ASN A 121 -34.74 29.86 -4.97
N ARG A 122 -35.54 29.87 -3.90
CA ARG A 122 -35.34 30.78 -2.75
C ARG A 122 -34.15 30.36 -1.87
N ILE A 123 -33.92 29.06 -1.72
CA ILE A 123 -32.85 28.48 -0.88
C ILE A 123 -31.52 28.44 -1.65
N HIS A 124 -31.57 28.16 -2.95
CA HIS A 124 -30.42 28.16 -3.85
C HIS A 124 -30.66 29.07 -5.07
N PRO A 125 -30.50 30.39 -4.92
CA PRO A 125 -30.62 31.30 -6.06
C PRO A 125 -29.51 31.01 -7.08
N LEU A 126 -29.89 30.83 -8.34
CA LEU A 126 -28.95 30.67 -9.44
C LEU A 126 -28.10 31.95 -9.60
N PRO A 127 -26.79 31.84 -9.92
CA PRO A 127 -25.96 33.01 -10.14
C PRO A 127 -26.41 33.81 -11.39
N PRO A 128 -26.22 35.14 -11.43
CA PRO A 128 -26.89 36.06 -12.38
C PRO A 128 -26.47 35.90 -13.86
N GLU A 129 -25.49 35.05 -14.16
CA GLU A 129 -24.86 34.96 -15.48
C GLU A 129 -25.56 34.01 -16.46
N LEU A 130 -26.70 33.42 -16.05
CA LEU A 130 -27.49 32.49 -16.88
C LEU A 130 -28.91 32.98 -17.22
N GLU A 131 -29.34 34.16 -16.75
CA GLU A 131 -30.67 34.72 -17.06
C GLU A 131 -30.74 35.51 -18.38
N ASP A 132 -29.61 35.92 -18.98
CA ASP A 132 -29.59 36.86 -20.13
C ASP A 132 -29.57 36.18 -21.53
N LYS A 133 -29.98 34.90 -21.65
CA LYS A 133 -29.99 34.19 -22.95
C LYS A 133 -31.33 33.66 -23.41
N THR A 134 -32.40 33.84 -22.64
CA THR A 134 -33.74 33.33 -22.98
C THR A 134 -34.74 34.39 -23.45
N GLU A 135 -34.41 35.68 -23.41
CA GLU A 135 -35.30 36.75 -23.90
C GLU A 135 -34.60 37.67 -24.91
N LYS A 136 -34.51 37.26 -26.18
CA LYS A 136 -34.38 38.16 -27.35
C LYS A 136 -34.49 37.40 -28.66
N ILE A 137 -35.65 36.76 -28.88
CA ILE A 137 -36.12 36.46 -30.23
C ILE A 137 -37.55 36.98 -30.32
N THR A 138 -37.70 38.27 -30.64
CA THR A 138 -38.80 38.82 -31.45
C THR A 138 -38.63 40.33 -31.66
N ALA A 139 -38.83 40.75 -32.91
CA ALA A 139 -39.03 42.11 -33.42
C ALA A 139 -37.81 43.07 -33.52
N SER A 140 -37.29 43.27 -34.74
CA SER A 140 -37.73 44.38 -35.62
C SER A 140 -36.95 44.42 -36.94
N LYS A 141 -37.63 44.91 -37.97
CA LYS A 141 -37.21 45.06 -39.37
C LYS A 141 -36.25 46.26 -39.52
N ASP A 142 -35.25 46.14 -40.40
CA ASP A 142 -35.12 47.04 -41.55
C ASP A 142 -34.04 46.56 -42.54
N GLU A 143 -34.32 46.82 -43.81
CA GLU A 143 -33.62 46.39 -45.02
C GLU A 143 -32.36 47.24 -45.27
N THR A 144 -31.24 46.61 -45.66
CA THR A 144 -30.42 47.12 -46.78
C THR A 144 -29.47 46.05 -47.31
N GLU A 145 -29.50 45.86 -48.62
CA GLU A 145 -28.64 44.97 -49.40
C GLU A 145 -27.15 45.35 -49.29
N MET A 146 -26.28 44.36 -49.08
CA MET A 146 -25.01 44.27 -49.82
C MET A 146 -24.52 42.83 -49.85
N SER A 147 -24.36 42.34 -51.07
CA SER A 147 -23.78 41.05 -51.42
C SER A 147 -22.37 40.90 -50.86
N GLY A 148 -22.16 39.87 -50.05
CA GLY A 148 -20.83 39.43 -49.62
C GLY A 148 -20.95 38.02 -49.04
N THR A 149 -20.71 37.02 -49.87
CA THR A 149 -20.56 35.63 -49.45
C THR A 149 -19.40 35.52 -48.46
N PHE A 150 -19.72 35.54 -47.16
CA PHE A 150 -18.84 35.04 -46.12
C PHE A 150 -19.19 33.57 -45.92
N THR A 151 -18.48 32.71 -46.64
CA THR A 151 -18.30 31.32 -46.24
C THR A 151 -17.58 31.33 -44.89
N THR A 152 -18.29 31.00 -43.82
CA THR A 152 -17.66 30.61 -42.57
C THR A 152 -16.94 29.29 -42.82
N ASN A 153 -15.65 29.38 -43.14
CA ASN A 153 -14.72 28.25 -43.05
C ASN A 153 -14.65 27.82 -41.59
N THR A 154 -15.58 26.95 -41.21
CA THR A 154 -15.38 26.07 -40.07
C THR A 154 -14.57 24.90 -40.60
N GLU A 155 -13.23 24.99 -40.55
CA GLU A 155 -12.43 23.78 -40.69
C GLU A 155 -12.81 22.86 -39.51
N PRO A 156 -13.36 21.66 -39.76
CA PRO A 156 -13.50 20.67 -38.70
C PRO A 156 -12.08 20.26 -38.34
N SER A 157 -11.68 20.36 -37.07
CA SER A 157 -10.51 19.58 -36.64
C SER A 157 -10.83 18.12 -36.96
N GLU A 158 -10.21 17.56 -37.99
CA GLU A 158 -10.48 16.20 -38.45
C GLU A 158 -10.21 15.24 -37.28
N ARG A 159 -11.28 14.74 -36.64
CA ARG A 159 -11.14 13.70 -35.62
C ARG A 159 -10.54 12.48 -36.30
N LEU A 160 -9.43 11.96 -35.79
CA LEU A 160 -8.74 10.81 -36.38
C LEU A 160 -9.67 9.60 -36.49
N SER A 161 -10.62 9.47 -35.56
CA SER A 161 -11.70 8.47 -35.64
C SER A 161 -12.51 8.50 -36.95
N SER A 162 -12.68 9.68 -37.57
CA SER A 162 -13.44 9.87 -38.83
C SER A 162 -12.71 9.32 -40.07
N GLN A 163 -11.39 9.11 -39.98
CA GLN A 163 -10.56 8.62 -41.08
C GLN A 163 -10.47 7.09 -41.14
N HIS A 164 -11.06 6.37 -40.17
CA HIS A 164 -10.98 4.93 -40.04
C HIS A 164 -12.34 4.25 -40.10
N THR A 165 -12.37 2.91 -40.25
CA THR A 165 -13.58 2.05 -40.21
C THR A 165 -13.38 0.87 -39.27
N GLY A 166 -14.49 0.20 -38.91
CA GLY A 166 -14.47 -1.04 -38.11
C GLY A 166 -13.72 -0.89 -36.79
N GLN A 167 -12.96 -1.90 -36.39
CA GLN A 167 -12.26 -1.94 -35.09
C GLN A 167 -11.32 -0.74 -34.86
N ALA A 168 -10.65 -0.27 -35.92
CA ALA A 168 -9.75 0.88 -35.83
C ALA A 168 -10.52 2.15 -35.48
N ARG A 169 -11.65 2.42 -36.15
CA ARG A 169 -12.53 3.56 -35.82
C ARG A 169 -12.90 3.56 -34.34
N TRP A 170 -13.36 2.42 -33.83
CA TRP A 170 -13.78 2.29 -32.44
C TRP A 170 -12.63 2.45 -31.44
N ALA A 171 -11.42 2.02 -31.81
CA ALA A 171 -10.24 2.24 -30.98
C ALA A 171 -9.90 3.74 -30.85
N TYR A 172 -9.97 4.50 -31.94
CA TYR A 172 -9.78 5.96 -31.90
C TYR A 172 -10.91 6.67 -31.15
N ILE A 173 -12.16 6.25 -31.32
CA ILE A 173 -13.29 6.82 -30.55
C ILE A 173 -13.09 6.57 -29.05
N LEU A 174 -12.65 5.36 -28.66
CA LEU A 174 -12.35 5.03 -27.27
C LEU A 174 -11.25 5.93 -26.71
N ALA A 175 -10.15 6.08 -27.44
CA ALA A 175 -9.02 6.94 -27.05
C ALA A 175 -9.38 8.43 -26.97
N GLU A 176 -10.25 8.92 -27.86
CA GLU A 176 -10.72 10.31 -27.87
C GLU A 176 -11.71 10.62 -26.74
N LYS A 177 -12.57 9.66 -26.37
CA LYS A 177 -13.63 9.87 -25.38
C LYS A 177 -13.24 9.54 -23.94
N HIS A 178 -12.30 8.61 -23.75
CA HIS A 178 -11.94 8.11 -22.43
C HIS A 178 -10.43 8.21 -22.11
N PRO A 179 -9.73 9.32 -22.46
CA PRO A 179 -8.28 9.44 -22.23
C PRO A 179 -7.90 9.48 -20.74
N ASP A 180 -8.81 9.94 -19.89
CA ASP A 180 -8.59 10.13 -18.44
C ASP A 180 -9.26 9.05 -17.58
N GLU A 181 -10.00 8.12 -18.20
CA GLU A 181 -10.70 7.04 -17.50
C GLU A 181 -9.93 5.72 -17.58
N ILE A 182 -9.26 5.46 -18.71
CA ILE A 182 -8.49 4.24 -18.95
C ILE A 182 -7.11 4.54 -19.52
N MET A 183 -6.17 3.65 -19.23
CA MET A 183 -4.81 3.72 -19.72
C MET A 183 -4.28 2.30 -19.91
N TYR A 184 -3.48 2.08 -20.95
CA TYR A 184 -2.77 0.83 -21.15
C TYR A 184 -1.28 1.03 -20.87
N VAL A 185 -0.75 0.23 -19.95
CA VAL A 185 0.69 0.25 -19.61
C VAL A 185 1.35 -0.96 -20.25
N ALA A 186 2.34 -0.71 -21.11
CA ALA A 186 3.11 -1.74 -21.79
C ALA A 186 3.67 -2.78 -20.80
N ASP A 187 3.57 -4.07 -21.16
CA ASP A 187 3.97 -5.23 -20.35
C ASP A 187 3.26 -5.41 -18.99
N TYR A 188 2.30 -4.52 -18.68
CA TYR A 188 1.64 -4.51 -17.39
C TYR A 188 0.12 -4.70 -17.49
N GLY A 189 -0.54 -3.99 -18.42
CA GLY A 189 -1.96 -4.15 -18.72
C GLY A 189 -2.77 -2.86 -18.62
N TRP A 190 -4.09 -3.01 -18.65
CA TRP A 190 -5.04 -1.92 -18.51
C TRP A 190 -5.10 -1.40 -17.08
N HIS A 191 -5.34 -0.12 -16.95
CA HIS A 191 -5.64 0.58 -15.70
C HIS A 191 -6.87 1.44 -15.91
N ARG A 192 -7.60 1.66 -14.81
CA ARG A 192 -8.70 2.60 -14.73
C ARG A 192 -8.37 3.70 -13.74
N TYR A 193 -8.88 4.89 -13.97
CA TYR A 193 -8.88 5.94 -12.98
C TYR A 193 -10.07 5.75 -12.03
N ASP A 194 -9.84 5.82 -10.71
CA ASP A 194 -10.89 5.64 -9.69
C ASP A 194 -11.45 6.95 -9.13
N GLY A 195 -11.03 8.08 -9.70
CA GLY A 195 -11.33 9.43 -9.21
C GLY A 195 -10.19 10.04 -8.39
N THR A 196 -9.25 9.22 -7.92
CA THR A 196 -8.11 9.67 -7.11
C THR A 196 -6.76 9.17 -7.64
N ARG A 197 -6.72 7.96 -8.22
CA ARG A 197 -5.50 7.30 -8.72
C ARG A 197 -5.80 6.32 -9.85
N TRP A 198 -4.74 5.82 -10.47
CA TRP A 198 -4.79 4.71 -11.43
C TRP A 198 -4.70 3.36 -10.73
N VAL A 199 -5.69 2.49 -10.97
CA VAL A 199 -5.78 1.13 -10.42
C VAL A 199 -5.75 0.11 -11.56
N GLU A 200 -5.09 -1.02 -11.36
CA GLU A 200 -5.06 -2.12 -12.33
C GLU A 200 -6.48 -2.62 -12.67
N ASP A 201 -6.77 -2.71 -13.97
CA ASP A 201 -7.94 -3.37 -14.55
C ASP A 201 -7.51 -4.79 -14.98
N LEU A 202 -7.37 -5.68 -13.99
CA LEU A 202 -6.65 -6.97 -14.10
C LEU A 202 -7.14 -7.87 -15.25
N ASP A 203 -8.43 -7.84 -15.55
CA ASP A 203 -9.08 -8.61 -16.63
C ASP A 203 -9.51 -7.72 -17.82
N GLY A 204 -9.20 -6.43 -17.78
CA GLY A 204 -9.62 -5.47 -18.80
C GLY A 204 -11.14 -5.24 -18.81
N ALA A 205 -11.85 -5.53 -17.72
CA ALA A 205 -13.30 -5.45 -17.66
C ALA A 205 -13.82 -4.02 -17.84
N VAL A 206 -13.14 -3.02 -17.28
CA VAL A 206 -13.56 -1.62 -17.44
C VAL A 206 -13.33 -1.14 -18.87
N ALA A 207 -12.15 -1.41 -19.43
CA ALA A 207 -11.87 -1.08 -20.83
C ALA A 207 -12.88 -1.75 -21.78
N THR A 208 -13.20 -3.03 -21.55
CA THR A 208 -14.22 -3.78 -22.31
C THR A 208 -15.61 -3.15 -22.19
N ARG A 209 -16.01 -2.76 -20.97
CA ARG A 209 -17.31 -2.14 -20.72
C ARG A 209 -17.46 -0.81 -21.45
N LEU A 210 -16.41 0.01 -21.47
CA LEU A 210 -16.40 1.28 -22.21
C LEU A 210 -16.56 1.06 -23.71
N VAL A 211 -15.88 0.06 -24.30
CA VAL A 211 -16.10 -0.31 -25.71
C VAL A 211 -17.56 -0.69 -25.96
N LEU A 212 -18.14 -1.56 -25.12
CA LEU A 212 -19.54 -1.96 -25.24
C LEU A 212 -20.51 -0.77 -25.08
N GLN A 213 -20.23 0.16 -24.18
CA GLN A 213 -21.02 1.37 -23.98
C GLN A 213 -20.96 2.29 -25.21
N LEU A 214 -19.79 2.47 -25.82
CA LEU A 214 -19.63 3.25 -27.05
C LEU A 214 -20.44 2.65 -28.21
N LEU A 215 -20.35 1.32 -28.39
CA LEU A 215 -21.11 0.60 -29.41
C LEU A 215 -22.63 0.74 -29.20
N ARG A 216 -23.10 0.54 -27.96
CA ARG A 216 -24.53 0.71 -27.60
C ARG A 216 -25.01 2.13 -27.83
N THR A 217 -24.24 3.13 -27.38
CA THR A 217 -24.59 4.55 -27.51
C THR A 217 -24.71 4.96 -28.97
N ARG A 218 -23.82 4.47 -29.84
CA ARG A 218 -23.92 4.76 -31.28
C ARG A 218 -25.10 4.04 -31.92
N ARG A 219 -25.39 2.80 -31.51
CA ARG A 219 -26.52 2.01 -32.01
C ARG A 219 -27.87 2.64 -31.68
N SER A 220 -27.98 3.33 -30.54
CA SER A 220 -29.21 4.00 -30.11
C SER A 220 -29.42 5.40 -30.74
N GLN A 221 -28.51 5.88 -31.57
CA GLN A 221 -28.69 7.17 -32.25
C GLN A 221 -29.76 7.06 -33.35
N GLU A 222 -30.45 8.16 -33.63
CA GLU A 222 -31.36 8.24 -34.77
C GLU A 222 -30.55 8.23 -36.09
N ASN A 223 -31.10 7.59 -37.13
CA ASN A 223 -30.53 7.57 -38.48
C ASN A 223 -29.13 6.93 -38.63
N VAL A 224 -28.84 5.87 -37.87
CA VAL A 224 -27.61 5.06 -38.10
C VAL A 224 -27.72 4.32 -39.43
N ASP A 225 -26.74 4.54 -40.32
CA ASP A 225 -26.70 3.89 -41.63
C ASP A 225 -26.36 2.38 -41.52
N GLN A 226 -26.69 1.63 -42.57
CA GLN A 226 -26.51 0.18 -42.61
C GLN A 226 -25.05 -0.27 -42.54
N ASP A 227 -24.10 0.56 -42.97
CA ASP A 227 -22.67 0.24 -42.89
C ASP A 227 -22.19 0.38 -41.45
N THR A 228 -22.58 1.46 -40.77
CA THR A 228 -22.30 1.65 -39.33
C THR A 228 -22.93 0.54 -38.48
N LEU A 229 -24.16 0.10 -38.78
CA LEU A 229 -24.78 -1.05 -38.08
C LEU A 229 -23.99 -2.34 -38.28
N ARG A 230 -23.53 -2.62 -39.51
CA ARG A 230 -22.68 -3.80 -39.79
C ARG A 230 -21.35 -3.74 -39.04
N GLU A 231 -20.74 -2.55 -38.94
CA GLU A 231 -19.54 -2.35 -38.14
C GLU A 231 -19.77 -2.61 -36.65
N ILE A 232 -20.86 -2.07 -36.08
CA ILE A 232 -21.22 -2.28 -34.67
C ILE A 232 -21.38 -3.77 -34.38
N ILE A 233 -22.18 -4.48 -35.18
CA ILE A 233 -22.41 -5.93 -35.04
C ILE A 233 -21.08 -6.70 -35.15
N SER A 234 -20.17 -6.25 -36.00
CA SER A 234 -18.84 -6.85 -36.12
C SER A 234 -18.00 -6.66 -34.87
N CYS A 235 -18.02 -5.46 -34.28
CA CYS A 235 -17.24 -5.11 -33.10
C CYS A 235 -17.84 -5.65 -31.79
N GLU A 236 -19.14 -5.95 -31.73
CA GLU A 236 -19.81 -6.56 -30.57
C GLU A 236 -19.36 -8.02 -30.32
N ARG A 237 -18.74 -8.69 -31.30
CA ARG A 237 -18.17 -10.03 -31.13
C ARG A 237 -16.93 -9.99 -30.24
N ALA A 238 -16.64 -11.08 -29.53
CA ALA A 238 -15.45 -11.17 -28.67
C ALA A 238 -14.14 -10.84 -29.42
N SER A 239 -13.96 -11.34 -30.65
CA SER A 239 -12.82 -10.99 -31.50
C SER A 239 -12.82 -9.53 -31.96
N GLY A 240 -14.01 -8.93 -32.09
CA GLY A 240 -14.22 -7.52 -32.37
C GLY A 240 -13.71 -6.63 -31.24
N ILE A 241 -14.21 -6.88 -30.03
CA ILE A 241 -13.83 -6.18 -28.80
C ILE A 241 -12.32 -6.29 -28.56
N ASN A 242 -11.78 -7.51 -28.64
CA ASN A 242 -10.34 -7.74 -28.48
C ASN A 242 -9.51 -6.99 -29.53
N GLY A 243 -10.01 -6.91 -30.77
CA GLY A 243 -9.38 -6.13 -31.85
C GLY A 243 -9.36 -4.63 -31.54
N VAL A 244 -10.48 -4.08 -31.07
CA VAL A 244 -10.58 -2.67 -30.64
C VAL A 244 -9.57 -2.36 -29.54
N LEU A 245 -9.57 -3.16 -28.45
CA LEU A 245 -8.66 -2.96 -27.32
C LEU A 245 -7.19 -3.13 -27.72
N SER A 246 -6.88 -4.08 -28.60
CA SER A 246 -5.51 -4.32 -29.10
C SER A 246 -4.95 -3.16 -29.94
N ILE A 247 -5.82 -2.44 -30.66
CA ILE A 247 -5.43 -1.23 -31.39
C ILE A 247 -5.34 -0.06 -30.40
N ALA A 248 -6.35 0.12 -29.55
CA ALA A 248 -6.44 1.22 -28.60
C ALA A 248 -5.25 1.27 -27.63
N SER A 249 -4.77 0.11 -27.19
CA SER A 249 -3.60 -0.02 -26.30
C SER A 249 -2.29 0.51 -26.89
N LYS A 250 -2.25 0.77 -28.21
CA LYS A 250 -1.10 1.32 -28.94
C LYS A 250 -1.27 2.79 -29.32
N LEU A 251 -2.45 3.39 -29.05
CA LEU A 251 -2.70 4.78 -29.38
C LEU A 251 -2.05 5.70 -28.35
N PRO A 252 -1.42 6.82 -28.76
CA PRO A 252 -0.68 7.72 -27.86
C PRO A 252 -1.50 8.26 -26.69
N GLN A 253 -2.81 8.39 -26.83
CA GLN A 253 -3.69 8.87 -25.76
C GLN A 253 -3.72 7.90 -24.58
N LEU A 254 -3.78 6.60 -24.86
CA LEU A 254 -3.95 5.54 -23.85
C LEU A 254 -2.65 4.80 -23.51
N HIS A 255 -1.68 4.79 -24.43
CA HIS A 255 -0.46 4.01 -24.29
C HIS A 255 0.57 4.66 -23.36
N ARG A 256 1.00 3.96 -22.32
CA ARG A 256 2.06 4.36 -21.40
C ARG A 256 3.03 3.22 -21.14
N THR A 257 4.14 3.56 -20.51
CA THR A 257 5.15 2.64 -19.99
C THR A 257 5.10 2.62 -18.47
N VAL A 258 5.75 1.63 -17.86
CA VAL A 258 5.87 1.59 -16.39
C VAL A 258 6.60 2.82 -15.84
N ALA A 259 7.51 3.42 -16.60
CA ALA A 259 8.25 4.60 -16.18
C ALA A 259 7.37 5.87 -16.10
N ASP A 260 6.21 5.86 -16.76
CA ASP A 260 5.25 6.97 -16.69
C ASP A 260 4.38 6.91 -15.42
N LEU A 261 4.35 5.78 -14.72
CA LEU A 261 3.60 5.61 -13.48
C LEU A 261 4.41 6.15 -12.31
N ASP A 262 3.75 6.92 -11.43
CA ASP A 262 4.37 7.50 -10.23
C ASP A 262 5.69 8.25 -10.55
N ALA A 263 5.74 8.90 -11.72
CA ALA A 263 6.98 9.41 -12.32
C ALA A 263 7.58 10.59 -11.54
N ASP A 264 6.74 11.45 -10.95
CA ASP A 264 7.20 12.51 -10.06
C ASP A 264 7.25 12.00 -8.60
N PRO A 265 8.44 11.82 -8.03
CA PRO A 265 8.58 11.33 -6.67
C PRO A 265 8.25 12.37 -5.60
N ASN A 266 8.10 13.66 -5.96
CA ASN A 266 7.72 14.70 -5.02
C ASN A 266 6.21 14.92 -4.95
N LEU A 267 5.43 14.33 -5.85
CA LEU A 267 3.98 14.30 -5.70
C LEU A 267 3.60 13.21 -4.70
N LEU A 268 2.82 13.60 -3.69
CA LEU A 268 2.15 12.71 -2.75
C LEU A 268 0.64 12.84 -2.95
N ASN A 269 0.02 11.74 -3.35
CA ASN A 269 -1.42 11.70 -3.53
C ASN A 269 -2.12 11.36 -2.22
N THR A 270 -3.09 12.17 -1.83
CA THR A 270 -3.77 12.07 -0.53
C THR A 270 -5.27 11.89 -0.69
N ALA A 271 -6.01 11.58 0.38
CA ALA A 271 -7.44 11.25 0.24
C ALA A 271 -8.31 12.37 -0.36
N ASN A 272 -7.85 13.63 -0.30
CA ASN A 272 -8.57 14.82 -0.76
C ASN A 272 -7.89 15.57 -1.93
N GLY A 273 -6.73 15.12 -2.41
CA GLY A 273 -5.98 15.79 -3.47
C GLY A 273 -4.50 15.42 -3.50
N THR A 274 -3.71 16.11 -4.32
CA THR A 274 -2.27 15.86 -4.46
C THR A 274 -1.47 17.03 -3.91
N VAL A 275 -0.42 16.73 -3.12
CA VAL A 275 0.50 17.73 -2.56
C VAL A 275 1.88 17.60 -3.20
N ASP A 276 2.47 18.73 -3.57
CA ASP A 276 3.89 18.83 -3.94
C ASP A 276 4.74 18.92 -2.67
N LEU A 277 5.57 17.91 -2.42
CA LEU A 277 6.39 17.80 -1.22
C LEU A 277 7.59 18.75 -1.16
N LEU A 278 7.87 19.53 -2.23
CA LEU A 278 8.90 20.57 -2.25
C LEU A 278 8.30 21.95 -1.93
N THR A 279 7.18 22.28 -2.56
CA THR A 279 6.55 23.61 -2.42
C THR A 279 5.52 23.65 -1.29
N GLY A 280 4.90 22.51 -0.97
CA GLY A 280 3.72 22.43 -0.10
C GLY A 280 2.41 22.79 -0.80
N GLU A 281 2.42 23.00 -2.12
CA GLU A 281 1.22 23.32 -2.88
C GLU A 281 0.28 22.12 -2.95
N PHE A 282 -1.00 22.37 -2.67
CA PHE A 282 -2.06 21.36 -2.70
C PHE A 282 -3.04 21.65 -3.83
N ARG A 283 -3.42 20.62 -4.58
CA ARG A 283 -4.38 20.73 -5.68
C ARG A 283 -5.31 19.51 -5.77
N PRO A 284 -6.46 19.64 -6.46
CA PRO A 284 -7.29 18.48 -6.80
C PRO A 284 -6.49 17.40 -7.56
N HIS A 285 -6.99 16.17 -7.49
CA HIS A 285 -6.42 15.06 -8.22
C HIS A 285 -6.40 15.32 -9.74
N ASP A 286 -5.31 14.93 -10.40
CA ASP A 286 -5.17 15.02 -11.85
C ASP A 286 -4.80 13.63 -12.42
N PRO A 287 -5.65 13.04 -13.28
CA PRO A 287 -5.33 11.81 -14.00
C PRO A 287 -4.00 11.88 -14.77
N ALA A 288 -3.58 13.07 -15.22
CA ALA A 288 -2.34 13.27 -15.95
C ALA A 288 -1.08 12.97 -15.13
N ASP A 289 -1.17 13.03 -13.79
CA ASP A 289 -0.05 12.71 -12.89
C ASP A 289 0.32 11.22 -12.90
N ARG A 290 -0.59 10.36 -13.38
CA ARG A 290 -0.37 8.90 -13.48
C ARG A 290 0.07 8.25 -12.16
N ILE A 291 -0.44 8.77 -11.05
CA ILE A 291 -0.15 8.23 -9.71
C ILE A 291 -1.00 6.97 -9.49
N THR A 292 -0.38 5.90 -8.99
CA THR A 292 -1.02 4.61 -8.71
C THR A 292 -1.31 4.37 -7.23
N LYS A 293 -0.88 5.32 -6.39
CA LYS A 293 -0.94 5.23 -4.94
C LYS A 293 -1.73 6.41 -4.36
N VAL A 294 -2.20 6.25 -3.14
CA VAL A 294 -2.95 7.26 -2.37
C VAL A 294 -2.84 6.93 -0.88
N THR A 295 -2.75 7.97 -0.05
CA THR A 295 -2.86 7.84 1.41
C THR A 295 -4.31 7.59 1.83
N ARG A 296 -4.53 7.09 3.05
CA ARG A 296 -5.88 7.10 3.66
C ARG A 296 -6.17 8.46 4.29
N ALA A 297 -5.15 9.09 4.85
CA ALA A 297 -5.24 10.41 5.44
C ALA A 297 -5.44 11.49 4.37
N ALA A 298 -6.21 12.52 4.70
CA ALA A 298 -6.31 13.75 3.94
C ALA A 298 -5.13 14.68 4.25
N CYS A 299 -4.73 15.50 3.28
CA CYS A 299 -3.77 16.56 3.52
C CYS A 299 -4.49 17.74 4.20
N ASP A 300 -4.24 17.91 5.50
CA ASP A 300 -4.61 19.09 6.27
C ASP A 300 -3.38 19.53 7.10
N PRO A 301 -2.69 20.62 6.73
CA PRO A 301 -1.52 21.12 7.47
C PRO A 301 -1.80 21.49 8.93
N ASP A 302 -3.05 21.82 9.26
CA ASP A 302 -3.47 22.26 10.59
C ASP A 302 -4.02 21.10 11.44
N ALA A 303 -4.08 19.88 10.90
CA ALA A 303 -4.54 18.71 11.62
C ALA A 303 -3.63 18.42 12.83
N THR A 304 -4.23 18.39 14.02
CA THR A 304 -3.51 18.11 15.27
C THR A 304 -4.21 17.00 16.05
N SER A 305 -3.41 16.14 16.68
CA SER A 305 -3.92 15.10 17.58
C SER A 305 -3.17 15.11 18.91
N LYS A 306 -3.94 15.30 19.99
CA LYS A 306 -3.45 15.15 21.36
C LYS A 306 -3.08 13.69 21.66
N THR A 307 -3.82 12.74 21.08
CA THR A 307 -3.58 11.30 21.24
C THR A 307 -2.22 10.93 20.65
N TRP A 308 -1.98 11.30 19.40
CA TRP A 308 -0.73 11.06 18.69
C TRP A 308 0.46 11.71 19.40
N THR A 309 0.31 12.99 19.77
CA THR A 309 1.36 13.74 20.48
C THR A 309 1.72 13.10 21.82
N LYS A 310 0.71 12.72 22.63
CA LYS A 310 0.91 12.05 23.92
C LYS A 310 1.55 10.68 23.75
N PHE A 311 1.08 9.90 22.77
CA PHE A 311 1.65 8.61 22.43
C PHE A 311 3.14 8.72 22.08
N LEU A 312 3.50 9.60 21.15
CA LEU A 312 4.90 9.84 20.78
C LEU A 312 5.77 10.25 21.98
N ALA A 313 5.28 11.17 22.81
CA ALA A 313 6.00 11.61 24.00
C ALA A 313 6.19 10.47 25.03
N SER A 314 5.24 9.54 25.12
CA SER A 314 5.33 8.37 26.02
C SER A 314 6.27 7.28 25.49
N SER A 315 6.22 6.98 24.19
CA SER A 315 7.03 5.91 23.57
C SER A 315 8.47 6.36 23.27
N LEU A 316 8.65 7.64 22.95
CA LEU A 316 9.93 8.23 22.56
C LEU A 316 10.09 9.56 23.31
N PRO A 317 10.44 9.57 24.61
CA PRO A 317 10.47 10.80 25.42
C PRO A 317 11.55 11.79 24.98
N ASP A 318 12.64 11.32 24.37
CA ASP A 318 13.69 12.15 23.79
C ASP A 318 13.18 12.91 22.55
N ALA A 319 13.15 14.23 22.65
CA ALA A 319 12.67 15.12 21.59
C ALA A 319 13.56 15.10 20.35
N GLU A 320 14.87 14.91 20.49
CA GLU A 320 15.79 14.85 19.36
C GLU A 320 15.60 13.55 18.57
N VAL A 321 15.37 12.44 19.27
CA VAL A 321 15.04 11.14 18.66
C VAL A 321 13.70 11.22 17.93
N ARG A 322 12.68 11.83 18.53
CA ARG A 322 11.39 12.09 17.86
C ARG A 322 11.56 12.95 16.60
N GLY A 323 12.31 14.04 16.69
CA GLY A 323 12.56 14.93 15.56
C GLY A 323 13.30 14.23 14.42
N PHE A 324 14.29 13.38 14.73
CA PHE A 324 14.95 12.55 13.73
C PHE A 324 14.01 11.57 13.04
N LEU A 325 13.16 10.87 13.79
CA LEU A 325 12.17 9.97 13.20
C LEU A 325 11.14 10.73 12.36
N GLN A 326 10.71 11.91 12.80
CA GLN A 326 9.83 12.78 12.04
C GLN A 326 10.45 13.16 10.69
N ARG A 327 11.72 13.58 10.68
CA ARG A 327 12.47 13.85 9.44
C ARG A 327 12.62 12.62 8.57
N TYR A 328 12.95 11.46 9.14
CA TYR A 328 13.08 10.22 8.39
C TYR A 328 11.77 9.83 7.70
N LEU A 329 10.65 9.94 8.41
CA LEU A 329 9.33 9.62 7.89
C LEU A 329 8.82 10.69 6.90
N GLY A 330 9.16 11.95 7.12
CA GLY A 330 8.93 13.02 6.15
C GLY A 330 9.74 12.86 4.86
N TYR A 331 11.01 12.47 4.98
CA TYR A 331 11.85 12.06 3.85
C TYR A 331 11.21 10.88 3.10
N ALA A 332 10.73 9.87 3.84
CA ALA A 332 10.09 8.69 3.29
C ALA A 332 8.86 9.01 2.44
N LEU A 333 8.14 10.12 2.69
CA LEU A 333 7.02 10.55 1.84
C LEU A 333 7.42 10.75 0.38
N SER A 334 8.68 11.10 0.10
CA SER A 334 9.16 11.22 -1.28
C SER A 334 9.57 9.88 -1.87
N GLY A 335 9.32 9.71 -3.17
CA GLY A 335 9.64 8.50 -3.92
C GLY A 335 11.09 8.43 -4.37
N ARG A 336 12.00 9.12 -3.66
CA ARG A 336 13.43 9.17 -3.96
C ARG A 336 14.22 8.57 -2.81
N VAL A 337 15.11 7.65 -3.16
CA VAL A 337 16.09 7.12 -2.22
C VAL A 337 17.39 7.90 -2.35
N THR A 338 17.66 8.79 -1.39
CA THR A 338 18.89 9.63 -1.34
C THR A 338 19.73 9.40 -0.08
N GLU A 339 19.10 9.09 1.04
CA GLU A 339 19.79 8.95 2.34
C GLU A 339 20.47 7.59 2.50
N HIS A 340 20.02 6.58 1.74
CA HIS A 340 20.48 5.20 1.86
C HIS A 340 20.45 4.66 3.31
N VAL A 341 19.35 4.90 4.03
CA VAL A 341 19.19 4.50 5.44
C VAL A 341 18.17 3.37 5.61
N LEU A 342 18.60 2.31 6.31
CA LEU A 342 17.74 1.33 6.97
C LEU A 342 17.57 1.76 8.43
N CYS A 343 16.37 2.24 8.77
CA CYS A 343 16.05 2.64 10.13
C CYS A 343 15.58 1.41 10.92
N ILE A 344 16.22 1.12 12.06
CA ILE A 344 15.93 -0.04 12.91
C ILE A 344 15.30 0.46 14.20
N LEU A 345 14.02 0.17 14.43
CA LEU A 345 13.34 0.42 15.70
C LEU A 345 13.60 -0.74 16.65
N PHE A 346 14.34 -0.48 17.73
CA PHE A 346 14.81 -1.50 18.66
C PHE A 346 14.30 -1.25 20.08
N GLY A 347 13.82 -2.30 20.76
CA GLY A 347 13.56 -2.26 22.21
C GLY A 347 12.82 -3.51 22.71
N GLU A 348 12.76 -3.73 24.03
CA GLU A 348 12.38 -5.01 24.66
C GLU A 348 10.87 -5.31 24.71
N GLY A 349 10.11 -4.80 23.73
CA GLY A 349 8.65 -4.93 23.67
C GLY A 349 7.90 -3.98 24.61
N ARG A 350 6.56 -3.93 24.48
CA ARG A 350 5.66 -3.08 25.30
C ARG A 350 6.03 -1.59 25.32
N ASN A 351 6.65 -1.11 24.24
CA ASN A 351 7.18 0.24 24.08
C ASN A 351 6.45 1.07 23.02
N GLY A 352 5.40 0.50 22.40
CA GLY A 352 4.59 1.18 21.40
C GLY A 352 5.12 1.11 19.96
N LYS A 353 6.21 0.36 19.69
CA LYS A 353 6.72 0.19 18.31
C LYS A 353 5.63 -0.28 17.32
N GLY A 354 4.82 -1.27 17.72
CA GLY A 354 3.69 -1.80 16.94
C GLY A 354 2.71 -0.72 16.54
N VAL A 355 2.11 -0.10 17.55
CA VAL A 355 1.16 1.02 17.41
C VAL A 355 1.74 2.16 16.55
N PHE A 356 3.03 2.46 16.69
CA PHE A 356 3.70 3.51 15.91
C PHE A 356 3.72 3.20 14.41
N TYR A 357 4.24 2.03 14.00
CA TYR A 357 4.31 1.73 12.56
C TYR A 357 2.93 1.41 11.98
N GLU A 358 2.00 0.88 12.75
CA GLU A 358 0.61 0.63 12.33
C GLU A 358 -0.11 1.94 12.02
N ALA A 359 0.01 2.96 12.88
CA ALA A 359 -0.58 4.29 12.64
C ALA A 359 -0.02 4.93 11.36
N LEU A 360 1.30 4.83 11.14
CA LEU A 360 1.95 5.34 9.93
C LEU A 360 1.48 4.60 8.67
N THR A 361 1.47 3.27 8.71
CA THR A 361 1.03 2.44 7.58
C THR A 361 -0.45 2.67 7.27
N TYR A 362 -1.28 2.86 8.30
CA TYR A 362 -2.69 3.20 8.12
C TYR A 362 -2.82 4.53 7.38
N ALA A 363 -2.22 5.60 7.92
CA ALA A 363 -2.29 6.95 7.34
C ALA A 363 -1.79 6.98 5.89
N LEU A 364 -0.66 6.32 5.60
CA LEU A 364 -0.07 6.26 4.26
C LEU A 364 -0.84 5.40 3.26
N GLY A 365 -1.82 4.61 3.70
CA GLY A 365 -2.65 3.81 2.80
C GLY A 365 -1.82 2.93 1.86
N SER A 366 -2.04 3.08 0.56
CA SER A 366 -1.37 2.24 -0.44
C SER A 366 0.11 2.58 -0.67
N TYR A 367 0.62 3.65 -0.05
CA TYR A 367 2.04 3.99 -0.06
C TYR A 367 2.86 3.23 0.99
N ALA A 368 2.23 2.49 1.91
CA ALA A 368 2.94 1.73 2.92
C ALA A 368 2.47 0.28 2.94
N ASP A 369 3.41 -0.64 3.11
CA ASP A 369 3.09 -2.07 3.26
C ASP A 369 4.18 -2.80 4.06
N ALA A 370 3.85 -3.98 4.56
CA ALA A 370 4.79 -4.87 5.19
C ALA A 370 5.52 -5.72 4.15
N ALA A 371 6.85 -5.73 4.22
CA ALA A 371 7.66 -6.67 3.44
C ALA A 371 7.91 -7.96 4.22
N VAL A 372 8.03 -9.06 3.50
CA VAL A 372 8.44 -10.35 4.07
C VAL A 372 9.86 -10.22 4.66
N PRO A 373 10.12 -10.66 5.90
CA PRO A 373 11.43 -10.50 6.55
C PRO A 373 12.59 -11.11 5.75
N GLU A 374 12.32 -12.19 5.03
CA GLU A 374 13.25 -12.91 4.15
C GLU A 374 13.85 -12.03 3.06
N LEU A 375 13.21 -10.90 2.74
CA LEU A 375 13.72 -9.93 1.79
C LEU A 375 15.00 -9.24 2.29
N PHE A 376 15.12 -9.04 3.60
CA PHE A 376 16.27 -8.36 4.23
C PHE A 376 17.21 -9.32 4.95
N LEU A 377 16.80 -10.57 5.17
CA LEU A 377 17.56 -11.60 5.89
C LEU A 377 18.22 -12.60 4.95
N GLU A 378 19.34 -13.22 5.38
CA GLU A 378 19.97 -14.30 4.62
C GLU A 378 19.06 -15.54 4.61
N ASN A 379 18.47 -15.85 3.45
CA ASN A 379 17.70 -17.07 3.24
C ASN A 379 18.04 -17.72 1.88
N LYS A 380 18.15 -19.06 1.86
CA LYS A 380 18.45 -19.84 0.65
C LYS A 380 17.16 -20.12 -0.12
N GLY A 381 16.85 -19.29 -1.14
CA GLY A 381 15.75 -19.59 -2.08
C GLY A 381 14.83 -18.41 -2.43
N MET A 382 15.29 -17.17 -2.27
CA MET A 382 14.42 -15.99 -2.46
C MET A 382 13.88 -15.85 -3.89
N HIS A 383 12.57 -15.62 -4.01
CA HIS A 383 11.91 -15.32 -5.27
C HIS A 383 11.84 -13.79 -5.50
N LYS A 384 12.24 -13.34 -6.69
CA LYS A 384 12.16 -11.94 -7.15
C LYS A 384 10.76 -11.33 -7.08
N THR A 385 9.72 -12.15 -6.90
CA THR A 385 8.33 -11.74 -6.76
C THR A 385 8.10 -10.76 -5.61
N PHE A 386 8.76 -10.96 -4.47
CA PHE A 386 8.62 -10.08 -3.30
C PHE A 386 9.24 -8.70 -3.50
N GLU A 387 10.22 -8.56 -4.39
CA GLU A 387 10.78 -7.25 -4.72
C GLU A 387 9.77 -6.40 -5.51
N MET A 388 8.86 -7.03 -6.26
CA MET A 388 7.87 -6.31 -7.07
C MET A 388 6.85 -5.55 -6.21
N SER A 389 6.54 -6.04 -5.01
CA SER A 389 5.61 -5.36 -4.10
C SER A 389 6.15 -4.02 -3.57
N LEU A 390 7.46 -3.80 -3.64
CA LEU A 390 8.10 -2.54 -3.23
C LEU A 390 7.81 -1.38 -4.19
N ARG A 391 7.28 -1.64 -5.39
CA ARG A 391 7.06 -0.61 -6.41
C ARG A 391 6.02 0.42 -5.93
N GLY A 392 6.43 1.69 -5.95
CA GLY A 392 5.58 2.82 -5.59
C GLY A 392 5.35 2.99 -4.09
N LEU A 393 5.84 2.08 -3.24
CA LEU A 393 5.80 2.27 -1.79
C LEU A 393 6.78 3.38 -1.37
N ARG A 394 6.40 4.09 -0.31
CA ARG A 394 7.14 5.19 0.33
C ARG A 394 7.70 4.75 1.67
N LEU A 395 6.95 3.92 2.41
CA LEU A 395 7.39 3.29 3.64
C LEU A 395 7.24 1.76 3.53
N VAL A 396 8.26 1.02 3.93
CA VAL A 396 8.21 -0.44 3.98
C VAL A 396 8.55 -0.89 5.39
N THR A 397 7.62 -1.57 6.06
CA THR A 397 7.87 -2.10 7.40
C THR A 397 8.32 -3.55 7.32
N VAL A 398 9.35 -3.90 8.08
CA VAL A 398 9.87 -5.27 8.16
C VAL A 398 9.83 -5.67 9.62
N SER A 399 9.00 -6.64 9.96
CA SER A 399 8.90 -7.17 11.33
C SER A 399 9.66 -8.50 11.42
N GLU A 400 10.78 -8.53 12.12
CA GLU A 400 11.56 -9.76 12.28
C GLU A 400 10.90 -10.74 13.26
N THR A 401 10.95 -12.04 12.96
CA THR A 401 10.24 -13.10 13.70
C THR A 401 11.12 -13.98 14.58
N GLY A 402 12.45 -13.78 14.67
CA GLY A 402 13.30 -14.67 15.47
C GLY A 402 14.66 -14.11 15.88
N GLN A 403 15.08 -14.46 17.11
CA GLN A 403 16.42 -14.15 17.61
C GLN A 403 17.49 -14.86 16.77
N GLY A 404 18.53 -14.12 16.38
CA GLY A 404 19.70 -14.69 15.69
C GLY A 404 19.65 -14.69 14.17
N ALA A 405 18.66 -14.04 13.53
CA ALA A 405 18.68 -13.86 12.09
C ALA A 405 19.84 -12.94 11.66
N GLN A 406 20.26 -13.03 10.39
CA GLN A 406 21.39 -12.29 9.85
C GLN A 406 20.95 -11.44 8.67
N LEU A 407 21.36 -10.17 8.64
CA LEU A 407 21.05 -9.28 7.52
C LEU A 407 21.79 -9.72 6.26
N ALA A 408 21.06 -9.82 5.14
CA ALA A 408 21.62 -10.07 3.83
C ALA A 408 22.29 -8.80 3.30
N ALA A 409 23.58 -8.61 3.64
CA ALA A 409 24.30 -7.37 3.36
C ALA A 409 24.19 -6.88 1.91
N ALA A 410 24.30 -7.78 0.93
CA ALA A 410 24.16 -7.44 -0.49
C ALA A 410 22.74 -6.96 -0.82
N THR A 411 21.72 -7.62 -0.29
CA THR A 411 20.31 -7.26 -0.53
C THR A 411 19.96 -5.95 0.13
N VAL A 412 20.34 -5.74 1.40
CA VAL A 412 20.13 -4.47 2.11
C VAL A 412 20.77 -3.30 1.34
N LYS A 413 22.02 -3.45 0.88
CA LYS A 413 22.71 -2.41 0.10
C LYS A 413 21.98 -2.04 -1.20
N ARG A 414 21.38 -3.04 -1.85
CA ARG A 414 20.61 -2.87 -3.09
C ARG A 414 19.24 -2.24 -2.84
N LEU A 415 18.47 -2.75 -1.88
CA LEU A 415 17.10 -2.29 -1.62
C LEU A 415 17.05 -0.91 -0.96
N VAL A 416 18.00 -0.63 -0.08
CA VAL A 416 18.17 0.69 0.55
C VAL A 416 18.98 1.64 -0.34
N GLY A 417 19.55 1.12 -1.43
CA GLY A 417 20.25 1.92 -2.44
C GLY A 417 19.30 2.61 -3.41
N GLY A 418 19.84 3.48 -4.26
CA GLY A 418 19.11 4.08 -5.38
C GLY A 418 19.16 3.27 -6.68
N ASP A 419 19.79 2.08 -6.68
CA ASP A 419 19.96 1.27 -7.89
C ASP A 419 18.63 0.67 -8.36
N ARG A 420 18.42 0.60 -9.68
CA ARG A 420 17.17 0.04 -10.24
C ARG A 420 16.97 -1.43 -9.84
N ILE A 421 15.72 -1.77 -9.52
CA ILE A 421 15.29 -3.11 -9.15
C ILE A 421 14.58 -3.75 -10.34
N THR A 422 14.97 -4.99 -10.69
CA THR A 422 14.28 -5.80 -11.70
C THR A 422 13.57 -6.96 -11.03
N ALA A 423 12.23 -6.94 -11.08
CA ALA A 423 11.37 -7.91 -10.43
C ALA A 423 10.18 -8.29 -11.32
N ASN A 424 9.49 -9.38 -11.02
CA ASN A 424 8.29 -9.80 -11.74
C ASN A 424 7.29 -10.49 -10.82
N LEU A 425 6.00 -10.29 -11.09
CA LEU A 425 4.97 -11.19 -10.56
C LEU A 425 5.12 -12.57 -11.19
N MET A 426 4.64 -13.60 -10.48
CA MET A 426 4.69 -14.98 -10.95
C MET A 426 4.02 -15.09 -12.33
N ARG A 427 4.74 -15.68 -13.31
CA ARG A 427 4.29 -15.83 -14.71
C ARG A 427 4.06 -14.51 -15.47
N ARG A 428 4.59 -13.37 -15.00
CA ARG A 428 4.60 -12.10 -15.75
C ARG A 428 6.01 -11.71 -16.17
N ASN A 429 6.10 -10.82 -17.16
CA ASN A 429 7.36 -10.27 -17.65
C ASN A 429 8.10 -9.48 -16.55
N PRO A 430 9.44 -9.50 -16.51
CA PRO A 430 10.23 -8.63 -15.67
C PRO A 430 10.01 -7.15 -15.94
N VAL A 431 9.82 -6.41 -14.86
CA VAL A 431 9.69 -4.96 -14.85
C VAL A 431 10.87 -4.39 -14.08
N THR A 432 11.46 -3.32 -14.62
CA THR A 432 12.59 -2.62 -13.98
C THR A 432 12.17 -1.23 -13.55
N PHE A 433 12.24 -0.95 -12.24
CA PHE A 433 11.80 0.32 -11.65
C PHE A 433 12.85 0.88 -10.70
N THR A 434 12.75 2.19 -10.41
CA THR A 434 13.61 2.87 -9.44
C THR A 434 13.03 2.70 -8.03
N PRO A 435 13.84 2.37 -7.00
CA PRO A 435 13.37 2.31 -5.62
C PRO A 435 12.76 3.65 -5.17
N SER A 436 11.60 3.59 -4.52
CA SER A 436 10.89 4.74 -3.96
C SER A 436 10.64 4.62 -2.46
N HIS A 437 11.01 3.49 -1.85
CA HIS A 437 10.65 3.14 -0.48
C HIS A 437 11.76 3.46 0.52
N SER A 438 11.36 3.78 1.74
CA SER A 438 12.22 3.86 2.91
C SER A 438 11.92 2.71 3.88
N PRO A 439 12.89 1.84 4.20
CA PRO A 439 12.64 0.66 5.01
C PRO A 439 12.80 0.91 6.51
N LEU A 440 11.81 0.43 7.28
CA LEU A 440 11.75 0.44 8.73
C LEU A 440 11.80 -1.01 9.26
N LEU A 441 12.93 -1.42 9.81
CA LEU A 441 13.06 -2.72 10.49
C LEU A 441 12.61 -2.58 11.94
N VAL A 442 11.57 -3.30 12.33
CA VAL A 442 11.03 -3.32 13.69
C VAL A 442 11.43 -4.64 14.33
N THR A 443 12.21 -4.58 15.41
CA THR A 443 12.71 -5.80 16.07
C THR A 443 12.92 -5.61 17.57
N ASN A 444 12.83 -6.72 18.31
CA ASN A 444 13.23 -6.79 19.72
C ASN A 444 14.66 -7.34 19.88
N HIS A 445 15.24 -7.93 18.84
CA HIS A 445 16.59 -8.46 18.82
C HIS A 445 17.30 -7.96 17.60
N LEU A 446 18.41 -7.23 17.77
CA LEU A 446 19.16 -6.74 16.63
C LEU A 446 19.71 -7.92 15.81
N PRO A 447 19.53 -7.93 14.48
CA PRO A 447 20.01 -9.03 13.65
C PRO A 447 21.54 -9.09 13.65
N LYS A 448 22.12 -10.22 13.25
CA LYS A 448 23.57 -10.34 13.07
C LYS A 448 24.01 -9.56 11.84
N VAL A 449 25.12 -8.83 11.98
CA VAL A 449 25.77 -8.08 10.91
C VAL A 449 27.26 -8.34 11.00
N ARG A 450 27.93 -8.58 9.86
CA ARG A 450 29.38 -8.71 9.84
C ARG A 450 30.02 -7.37 10.26
N GLY A 451 30.82 -7.39 11.33
CA GLY A 451 31.45 -6.18 11.90
C GLY A 451 32.40 -5.44 10.93
N ASP A 452 32.94 -6.15 9.94
CA ASP A 452 33.88 -5.67 8.93
C ASP A 452 33.22 -5.21 7.61
N ASP A 453 31.93 -4.86 7.63
CA ASP A 453 31.22 -4.28 6.48
C ASP A 453 30.88 -2.78 6.67
N PRO A 454 31.86 -1.86 6.51
CA PRO A 454 31.62 -0.42 6.67
C PRO A 454 30.49 0.13 5.80
N ALA A 455 30.31 -0.43 4.60
CA ALA A 455 29.29 0.01 3.67
C ALA A 455 27.89 -0.33 4.19
N LEU A 456 27.69 -1.49 4.80
CA LEU A 456 26.43 -1.83 5.46
C LEU A 456 26.22 -0.95 6.69
N TRP A 457 27.23 -0.82 7.56
CA TRP A 457 27.13 0.00 8.78
C TRP A 457 26.79 1.47 8.52
N ALA A 458 27.28 2.05 7.42
CA ALA A 458 26.94 3.42 7.02
C ALA A 458 25.43 3.61 6.77
N ARG A 459 24.71 2.55 6.39
CA ARG A 459 23.27 2.55 6.09
C ARG A 459 22.40 2.29 7.31
N LEU A 460 22.94 1.79 8.43
CA LEU A 460 22.12 1.41 9.59
C LEU A 460 21.93 2.60 10.53
N ARG A 461 20.70 2.80 11.01
CA ARG A 461 20.39 3.73 12.11
C ARG A 461 19.53 3.02 13.14
N VAL A 462 20.06 2.78 14.33
CA VAL A 462 19.33 2.16 15.43
C VAL A 462 18.64 3.25 16.25
N VAL A 463 17.31 3.20 16.27
CA VAL A 463 16.47 4.09 17.05
C VAL A 463 16.00 3.36 18.31
N PRO A 464 16.46 3.78 19.49
CA PRO A 464 16.11 3.13 20.75
C PRO A 464 14.69 3.48 21.19
N PHE A 465 13.88 2.44 21.42
CA PHE A 465 12.58 2.49 22.10
C PHE A 465 12.73 1.88 23.50
N ASP A 466 13.44 2.61 24.36
CA ASP A 466 13.88 2.13 25.69
C ASP A 466 12.79 2.22 26.77
N VAL A 467 11.66 2.86 26.48
CA VAL A 467 10.56 3.02 27.45
C VAL A 467 9.68 1.78 27.46
N VAL A 468 9.45 1.21 28.65
CA VAL A 468 8.41 0.20 28.86
C VAL A 468 7.14 0.91 29.33
N ILE A 469 6.06 0.81 28.56
CA ILE A 469 4.77 1.43 28.89
C ILE A 469 4.11 0.61 30.03
N PRO A 470 3.89 1.21 31.22
CA PRO A 470 3.23 0.55 32.33
C PRO A 470 1.83 0.07 31.96
N GLU A 471 1.37 -1.05 32.53
CA GLU A 471 0.06 -1.61 32.19
C GLU A 471 -1.11 -0.65 32.44
N ALA A 472 -1.03 0.15 33.51
CA ALA A 472 -2.03 1.16 33.84
C ALA A 472 -2.15 2.27 32.79
N ASP A 473 -1.07 2.53 32.04
CA ASP A 473 -1.02 3.57 31.00
C ASP A 473 -1.32 3.01 29.60
N ARG A 474 -1.54 1.69 29.48
CA ARG A 474 -1.87 1.06 28.19
C ARG A 474 -3.33 1.30 27.83
N VAL A 475 -3.52 2.07 26.78
CA VAL A 475 -4.83 2.33 26.18
C VAL A 475 -5.11 1.24 25.15
N LYS A 476 -6.15 0.41 25.38
CA LYS A 476 -6.47 -0.76 24.54
C LYS A 476 -6.93 -0.37 23.13
N ASP A 477 -7.72 0.68 23.02
CA ASP A 477 -8.29 1.20 21.78
C ASP A 477 -7.39 2.26 21.10
N LEU A 478 -6.11 2.34 21.50
CA LEU A 478 -5.17 3.31 20.96
C LEU A 478 -4.98 3.18 19.44
N PRO A 479 -4.85 1.99 18.83
CA PRO A 479 -4.75 1.86 17.39
C PRO A 479 -5.94 2.51 16.66
N GLN A 480 -7.17 2.21 17.08
CA GLN A 480 -8.39 2.75 16.46
C GLN A 480 -8.48 4.27 16.60
N ARG A 481 -8.06 4.83 17.74
CA ARG A 481 -7.99 6.28 17.92
C ARG A 481 -6.99 6.93 16.97
N LEU A 482 -5.86 6.27 16.73
CA LEU A 482 -4.84 6.78 15.80
C LEU A 482 -5.25 6.63 14.34
N GLU A 483 -6.13 5.67 14.01
CA GLU A 483 -6.78 5.60 12.70
C GLU A 483 -7.70 6.79 12.46
N ILE A 484 -8.49 7.18 13.48
CA ILE A 484 -9.32 8.41 13.42
C ILE A 484 -8.44 9.65 13.28
N ASP A 485 -7.28 9.67 13.93
CA ASP A 485 -6.31 10.77 13.90
C ASP A 485 -5.32 10.68 12.71
N ALA A 486 -5.61 9.88 11.67
CA ALA A 486 -4.68 9.63 10.56
C ALA A 486 -4.22 10.91 9.85
N ASP A 487 -5.10 11.92 9.72
CA ASP A 487 -4.77 13.22 9.13
C ASP A 487 -3.70 13.94 9.94
N ALA A 488 -3.78 13.90 11.28
CA ALA A 488 -2.77 14.47 12.16
C ALA A 488 -1.44 13.69 12.11
N VAL A 489 -1.48 12.37 11.88
CA VAL A 489 -0.28 11.56 11.65
C VAL A 489 0.40 11.98 10.34
N LEU A 490 -0.36 12.17 9.26
CA LEU A 490 0.17 12.63 7.98
C LEU A 490 0.71 14.07 8.08
N ALA A 491 -0.01 14.99 8.74
CA ALA A 491 0.45 16.35 8.99
C ALA A 491 1.78 16.37 9.77
N TRP A 492 1.92 15.50 10.78
CA TRP A 492 3.18 15.33 11.50
C TRP A 492 4.32 14.85 10.59
N MET A 493 4.06 13.95 9.65
CA MET A 493 5.06 13.52 8.66
C MET A 493 5.40 14.63 7.66
N LEU A 494 4.42 15.40 7.18
CA LEU A 494 4.62 16.54 6.28
C LEU A 494 5.46 17.64 6.94
N ALA A 495 5.23 17.93 8.22
CA ALA A 495 6.10 18.81 8.99
C ALA A 495 7.54 18.28 9.06
N GLY A 496 7.70 16.96 9.19
CA GLY A 496 9.01 16.29 9.08
C GLY A 496 9.67 16.44 7.73
N ARG A 497 8.89 16.39 6.64
CA ARG A 497 9.37 16.62 5.28
C ARG A 497 9.91 18.04 5.15
N ARG A 498 9.18 19.01 5.69
CA ARG A 498 9.60 20.42 5.69
C ARG A 498 10.91 20.61 6.46
N ASP A 499 11.00 20.08 7.69
CA ASP A 499 12.22 20.14 8.52
C ASP A 499 13.42 19.47 7.82
N TYR A 500 13.20 18.32 7.17
CA TYR A 500 14.25 17.66 6.37
C TYR A 500 14.74 18.54 5.21
N LEU A 501 13.83 19.18 4.46
CA LEU A 501 14.22 20.06 3.34
C LEU A 501 14.94 21.33 3.81
N ASP A 502 14.46 21.95 4.88
CA ASP A 502 15.05 23.17 5.44
C ASP A 502 16.45 22.91 6.00
N ARG A 503 16.70 21.71 6.56
CA ARG A 503 18.00 21.31 7.10
C ARG A 503 18.95 20.71 6.06
N GLY A 504 18.43 19.97 5.09
CA GLY A 504 19.20 19.28 4.05
C GLY A 504 19.81 17.92 4.44
N ASP A 505 19.54 17.41 5.65
CA ASP A 505 19.96 16.09 6.10
C ASP A 505 19.02 15.50 7.17
N LEU A 506 19.17 14.20 7.49
CA LEU A 506 18.42 13.58 8.58
C LEU A 506 18.87 14.03 9.99
N ALA A 507 20.15 14.40 10.14
CA ALA A 507 20.87 14.57 11.41
C ALA A 507 20.46 13.60 12.51
N ALA A 508 21.06 12.41 12.47
CA ALA A 508 20.93 11.45 13.54
C ALA A 508 21.41 12.05 14.88
N PRO A 509 20.58 12.02 15.94
CA PRO A 509 20.92 12.55 17.25
C PRO A 509 21.91 11.63 17.96
N GLU A 510 22.48 12.11 19.05
CA GLU A 510 23.54 11.38 19.76
C GLU A 510 23.06 10.02 20.27
N ALA A 511 21.82 9.93 20.77
CA ALA A 511 21.22 8.65 21.19
C ALA A 511 21.20 7.60 20.06
N VAL A 512 20.85 7.99 18.84
CA VAL A 512 20.85 7.10 17.66
C VAL A 512 22.26 6.71 17.25
N LYS A 513 23.21 7.67 17.27
CA LYS A 513 24.63 7.40 16.98
C LYS A 513 25.24 6.43 17.98
N VAL A 514 25.01 6.65 19.28
CA VAL A 514 25.49 5.80 20.37
C VAL A 514 24.88 4.40 20.27
N ALA A 515 23.56 4.28 20.07
CA ALA A 515 22.90 2.99 19.90
C ALA A 515 23.44 2.21 18.69
N THR A 516 23.61 2.89 17.55
CA THR A 516 24.18 2.28 16.34
C THR A 516 25.63 1.84 16.54
N ALA A 517 26.45 2.67 17.19
CA ALA A 517 27.84 2.34 17.50
C ALA A 517 27.95 1.19 18.53
N GLY A 518 27.05 1.15 19.51
CA GLY A 518 26.94 0.05 20.48
C GLY A 518 26.59 -1.26 19.79
N TYR A 519 25.61 -1.24 18.88
CA TYR A 519 25.27 -2.39 18.05
C TYR A 519 26.47 -2.88 17.22
N ARG A 520 27.22 -1.97 16.58
CA ARG A 520 28.43 -2.33 15.83
C ARG A 520 29.49 -3.00 16.70
N ARG A 521 29.77 -2.45 17.88
CA ARG A 521 30.71 -3.03 18.86
C ARG A 521 30.25 -4.43 19.30
N ALA A 522 28.96 -4.60 19.57
CA ALA A 522 28.38 -5.89 19.93
C ALA A 522 28.41 -6.94 18.80
N GLN A 523 28.68 -6.53 17.56
CA GLN A 523 28.89 -7.43 16.42
C GLN A 523 30.38 -7.61 16.06
N ASP A 524 31.28 -6.86 16.69
CA ASP A 524 32.72 -6.99 16.47
C ASP A 524 33.29 -8.13 17.32
N ALA A 525 33.32 -9.32 16.71
CA ALA A 525 33.86 -10.53 17.32
C ALA A 525 35.30 -10.37 17.83
N ILE A 526 36.14 -9.60 17.11
CA ILE A 526 37.54 -9.42 17.47
C ILE A 526 37.66 -8.49 18.67
N GLU A 527 36.88 -7.42 18.71
CA GLU A 527 36.84 -6.51 19.86
C GLU A 527 36.37 -7.24 21.12
N GLN A 528 35.30 -8.03 21.02
CA GLN A 528 34.81 -8.88 22.11
C GLN A 528 35.86 -9.90 22.57
N PHE A 529 36.53 -10.56 21.62
CA PHE A 529 37.61 -11.47 21.93
C PHE A 529 38.75 -10.78 22.69
N LEU A 530 39.20 -9.61 22.21
CA LEU A 530 40.27 -8.85 22.83
C LEU A 530 39.87 -8.40 24.25
N GLU A 531 38.66 -7.89 24.45
CA GLU A 531 38.17 -7.50 25.77
C GLU A 531 38.12 -8.67 26.77
N GLN A 532 37.78 -9.87 26.30
CA GLN A 532 37.64 -11.04 27.19
C GLN A 532 38.96 -11.77 27.44
N VAL A 533 39.87 -11.79 26.46
CA VAL A 533 41.06 -12.65 26.45
C VAL A 533 42.37 -11.85 26.58
N THR A 534 42.30 -10.52 26.55
CA THR A 534 43.45 -9.63 26.71
C THR A 534 43.15 -8.45 27.64
N GLU A 535 44.19 -7.79 28.12
CA GLU A 535 44.12 -6.51 28.81
C GLU A 535 44.91 -5.47 27.99
N LYS A 536 44.35 -4.25 27.88
CA LYS A 536 45.04 -3.13 27.21
C LYS A 536 46.21 -2.68 28.07
N ASP A 537 47.43 -2.82 27.54
CA ASP A 537 48.67 -2.42 28.17
C ASP A 537 49.54 -1.72 27.11
N PRO A 538 49.71 -0.38 27.17
CA PRO A 538 50.48 0.39 26.19
C PRO A 538 51.93 -0.10 26.02
N SER A 539 52.51 -0.72 27.04
CA SER A 539 53.86 -1.30 27.03
C SER A 539 53.88 -2.80 26.73
N GLY A 540 52.71 -3.42 26.75
CA GLY A 540 52.49 -4.85 26.64
C GLY A 540 52.58 -5.37 25.22
N LYS A 541 52.90 -6.66 25.11
CA LYS A 541 52.87 -7.40 23.85
C LYS A 541 52.36 -8.82 24.04
N ALA A 542 51.53 -9.27 23.11
CA ALA A 542 51.01 -10.64 23.05
C ALA A 542 51.67 -11.39 21.88
N GLU A 543 52.08 -12.65 22.10
CA GLU A 543 52.54 -13.49 21.00
C GLU A 543 51.39 -13.76 20.02
N PHE A 544 51.52 -13.33 18.76
CA PHE A 544 50.46 -13.47 17.76
C PHE A 544 50.02 -14.93 17.55
N PRO A 545 50.92 -15.95 17.50
CA PRO A 545 50.48 -17.34 17.38
C PRO A 545 49.61 -17.81 18.55
N VAL A 546 49.93 -17.40 19.77
CA VAL A 546 49.17 -17.75 20.98
C VAL A 546 47.81 -17.04 20.96
N LEU A 547 47.81 -15.76 20.61
CA LEU A 547 46.57 -14.98 20.48
C LEU A 547 45.65 -15.56 19.41
N TYR A 548 46.19 -15.96 18.26
CA TYR A 548 45.41 -16.59 17.18
C TYR A 548 44.81 -17.94 17.60
N GLN A 549 45.56 -18.77 18.34
CA GLN A 549 45.04 -20.04 18.87
C GLN A 549 43.89 -19.79 19.87
N ARG A 550 44.01 -18.76 20.72
CA ARG A 550 42.93 -18.37 21.62
C ARG A 550 41.73 -17.80 20.88
N TRP A 551 41.97 -17.05 19.81
CA TRP A 551 40.92 -16.54 18.92
C TRP A 551 40.10 -17.67 18.32
N THR A 552 40.73 -18.66 17.69
CA THR A 552 40.00 -19.78 17.06
C THR A 552 39.14 -20.52 18.08
N ALA A 553 39.71 -20.83 19.24
CA ALA A 553 38.97 -21.48 20.31
C ALA A 553 37.86 -20.61 20.93
N TRP A 554 38.02 -19.29 20.93
CA TRP A 554 37.00 -18.36 21.42
C TRP A 554 35.88 -18.17 20.40
N ALA A 555 36.22 -18.02 19.12
CA ALA A 555 35.26 -17.86 18.03
C ALA A 555 34.34 -19.09 17.92
N ASP A 556 34.92 -20.29 17.96
CA ASP A 556 34.17 -21.55 17.96
C ASP A 556 33.22 -21.67 19.15
N ARG A 557 33.60 -21.15 20.33
CA ARG A 557 32.77 -21.19 21.55
C ARG A 557 31.65 -20.14 21.58
N ASN A 558 31.76 -19.09 20.79
CA ASN A 558 30.82 -17.95 20.77
C ASN A 558 30.05 -17.86 19.43
N ASP A 559 30.00 -18.95 18.65
CA ASP A 559 29.31 -19.05 17.36
C ASP A 559 29.74 -17.98 16.33
N PHE A 560 31.02 -17.59 16.36
CA PHE A 560 31.61 -16.74 15.33
C PHE A 560 32.39 -17.60 14.32
N PRO A 561 32.23 -17.37 13.00
CA PRO A 561 33.05 -18.05 12.00
C PRO A 561 34.54 -17.73 12.24
N PRO A 562 35.41 -18.73 12.43
CA PRO A 562 36.82 -18.47 12.72
C PRO A 562 37.52 -17.90 11.48
N LEU A 563 38.08 -16.70 11.63
CA LEU A 563 38.91 -16.08 10.59
C LEU A 563 40.20 -16.87 10.35
N ALA A 564 40.65 -16.95 9.10
CA ALA A 564 41.95 -17.51 8.80
C ALA A 564 43.08 -16.64 9.38
N LYS A 565 44.25 -17.24 9.66
CA LYS A 565 45.38 -16.54 10.32
C LYS A 565 45.79 -15.23 9.66
N GLY A 566 45.76 -15.16 8.33
CA GLY A 566 46.04 -13.93 7.58
C GLY A 566 44.94 -12.88 7.71
N GLU A 567 43.68 -13.29 7.75
CA GLU A 567 42.52 -12.42 7.90
C GLU A 567 42.41 -11.87 9.32
N PHE A 568 42.64 -12.71 10.33
CA PHE A 568 42.72 -12.28 11.73
C PHE A 568 43.82 -11.23 11.93
N LYS A 569 44.99 -11.42 11.30
CA LYS A 569 46.06 -10.42 11.31
C LYS A 569 45.60 -9.10 10.69
N LYS A 570 45.04 -9.14 9.47
CA LYS A 570 44.53 -7.95 8.77
C LYS A 570 43.46 -7.23 9.58
N ALA A 571 42.61 -7.97 10.27
CA ALA A 571 41.52 -7.42 11.06
C ALA A 571 42.02 -6.75 12.36
N LEU A 572 43.12 -7.23 12.97
CA LEU A 572 43.81 -6.48 14.03
C LEU A 572 44.42 -5.18 13.47
N GLU A 573 45.13 -5.27 12.34
CA GLU A 573 45.78 -4.11 11.71
C GLU A 573 44.77 -3.04 11.26
N SER A 574 43.58 -3.44 10.77
CA SER A 574 42.50 -2.51 10.40
C SER A 574 41.87 -1.78 11.58
N ARG A 575 42.11 -2.25 12.81
CA ARG A 575 41.72 -1.60 14.07
C ARG A 575 42.88 -0.82 14.69
N GLU A 576 43.88 -0.49 13.87
CA GLU A 576 45.10 0.22 14.27
C GLU A 576 45.95 -0.53 15.32
N ILE A 577 45.72 -1.84 15.47
CA ILE A 577 46.50 -2.68 16.38
C ILE A 577 47.75 -3.16 15.66
N ALA A 578 48.91 -2.73 16.14
CA ALA A 578 50.18 -3.04 15.49
C ALA A 578 50.57 -4.52 15.67
N VAL A 579 50.73 -5.23 14.53
CA VAL A 579 51.28 -6.59 14.49
C VAL A 579 52.64 -6.58 13.81
N ARG A 580 53.74 -6.69 14.58
CA ARG A 580 55.12 -6.56 14.05
C ARG A 580 56.01 -7.74 14.46
N LYS A 581 57.03 -8.04 13.64
CA LYS A 581 58.07 -9.02 13.99
C LYS A 581 58.91 -8.50 15.16
N GLY A 582 59.14 -9.36 16.16
CA GLY A 582 60.10 -9.11 17.24
C GLY A 582 61.50 -9.67 16.92
N THR A 583 62.44 -9.46 17.83
CA THR A 583 63.86 -9.80 17.71
C THR A 583 64.15 -11.32 17.51
N GLY A 584 63.16 -12.18 17.76
CA GLY A 584 63.24 -13.64 17.59
C GLY A 584 62.43 -14.20 16.41
N GLY A 585 62.07 -13.38 15.42
CA GLY A 585 61.34 -13.82 14.21
C GLY A 585 59.84 -14.10 14.37
N LYS A 586 59.33 -14.13 15.62
CA LYS A 586 57.90 -14.23 15.93
C LYS A 586 57.19 -12.89 15.76
N ASN A 587 55.91 -12.93 15.35
CA ASN A 587 55.04 -11.74 15.34
C ASN A 587 54.43 -11.51 16.72
N PHE A 588 54.36 -10.25 17.12
CA PHE A 588 53.73 -9.79 18.35
C PHE A 588 52.64 -8.76 18.04
N VAL A 589 51.57 -8.81 18.82
CA VAL A 589 50.49 -7.81 18.87
C VAL A 589 50.83 -6.85 20.00
N TYR A 590 51.02 -5.57 19.70
CA TYR A 590 51.45 -4.55 20.66
C TYR A 590 50.25 -3.82 21.26
N GLY A 591 50.38 -3.35 22.51
CA GLY A 591 49.32 -2.64 23.23
C GLY A 591 48.39 -3.55 24.03
N TYR A 592 48.67 -4.87 24.04
CA TYR A 592 47.83 -5.89 24.68
C TYR A 592 48.69 -6.94 25.37
N THR A 593 48.24 -7.39 26.54
CA THR A 593 48.75 -8.58 27.23
C THR A 593 47.66 -9.65 27.28
N ILE A 594 48.04 -10.92 27.11
CA ILE A 594 47.08 -12.02 27.19
C ILE A 594 46.78 -12.27 28.67
N THR A 595 45.50 -12.20 29.05
CA THR A 595 45.07 -12.52 30.41
C THR A 595 45.17 -14.02 30.67
N GLY A 596 45.54 -14.42 31.89
CA GLY A 596 45.40 -15.83 32.32
C GLY A 596 43.94 -16.28 32.23
N PRO A 597 43.64 -17.60 32.25
CA PRO A 597 42.26 -18.06 32.28
C PRO A 597 41.56 -17.48 33.53
N LYS A 598 40.66 -16.51 33.34
CA LYS A 598 39.76 -16.04 34.41
C LYS A 598 38.73 -17.16 34.63
N LEU A 599 39.04 -18.08 35.54
CA LEU A 599 38.05 -19.00 36.10
C LEU A 599 36.95 -18.13 36.74
N LYS A 600 35.78 -18.03 36.10
CA LYS A 600 34.56 -17.64 36.81
C LYS A 600 34.26 -18.76 37.79
N VAL A 601 34.70 -18.60 39.03
CA VAL A 601 34.18 -19.39 40.14
C VAL A 601 32.75 -18.87 40.35
N SER A 602 31.74 -19.65 39.92
CA SER A 602 30.39 -19.46 40.44
C SER A 602 30.46 -19.84 41.91
N VAL A 603 30.44 -18.84 42.79
CA VAL A 603 30.19 -19.08 44.21
C VAL A 603 28.67 -19.17 44.35
N ASP A 604 28.09 -20.25 43.83
CA ASP A 604 26.82 -20.75 44.36
C ASP A 604 27.19 -21.73 45.46
N GLY A 605 27.28 -21.17 46.67
CA GLY A 605 27.47 -21.88 47.91
C GLY A 605 26.37 -21.49 48.88
N GLN A 606 25.16 -22.01 48.67
CA GLN A 606 24.26 -22.61 49.66
C GLN A 606 22.95 -23.08 49.01
#